data_AF-A0A8K1FC56-F1
#
_entry.id   AF-A0A8K1FC56-F1
#
_cell.length_a   1.000
_cell.length_b   1.000
_cell.length_c   1.000
_cell.angle_alpha   90.00
_cell.angle_beta   90.00
_cell.angle_gamma   90.00
#
_symmetry.space_group_name_H-M   'P 1'
#
loop_
_entity.id
_entity.type
_entity.pdbx_description
1 polymer ?
#
loop_
_entity_poly.entity_id
_entity_poly.type
_entity_poly.pdbx_seq_one_letter_code
_entity_poly.pdbx_strand_id
1 'polypeptide(L)'
;MINMGTPAPRRIKLYCQDEDLRRRHEENARQLLATAQSPSCETDTSAILAKKALRYRKVLDRMDGVDVTSPQFDASKFLGVHWCKRDEDNACVNEDEAETEQSTEVDMDQDFKVL
;
A
#
# COMPACT_ATOMS: atom_id res chain seq x y z
N MET A 1 36.34 -5.95 -12.48
CA MET A 1 35.48 -5.00 -11.74
C MET A 1 34.06 -5.19 -12.23
N ILE A 2 33.16 -5.71 -11.39
CA ILE A 2 31.76 -5.91 -11.77
C ILE A 2 31.04 -4.59 -11.46
N ASN A 3 30.50 -3.92 -12.48
CA ASN A 3 29.64 -2.75 -12.30
C ASN A 3 28.39 -3.20 -11.55
N MET A 4 28.32 -2.93 -10.25
CA MET A 4 27.10 -3.06 -9.44
C MET A 4 26.19 -1.89 -9.81
N GLY A 5 25.56 -1.98 -11.00
CA GLY A 5 24.54 -1.04 -11.42
C GLY A 5 23.50 -0.94 -10.31
N THR A 6 23.27 0.26 -9.79
CA THR A 6 22.24 0.50 -8.80
C THR A 6 20.92 -0.02 -9.36
N PRO A 7 20.23 -0.95 -8.69
CA PRO A 7 18.98 -1.50 -9.20
C PRO A 7 17.99 -0.35 -9.34
N ALA A 8 17.44 -0.18 -10.55
CA ALA A 8 16.46 0.86 -10.82
C ALA A 8 15.31 0.79 -9.79
N PRO A 9 14.80 1.94 -9.32
CA PRO A 9 13.74 1.96 -8.33
C PRO A 9 12.55 1.13 -8.84
N ARG A 10 12.07 0.19 -8.02
CA ARG A 10 10.94 -0.67 -8.38
C ARG A 10 9.71 0.19 -8.59
N ARG A 11 9.22 0.23 -9.82
CA ARG A 11 8.02 0.97 -10.22
C ARG A 11 6.85 0.00 -10.34
N ILE A 12 5.72 0.36 -9.75
CA ILE A 12 4.48 -0.42 -9.79
C ILE A 12 3.43 0.40 -10.52
N LYS A 13 2.74 -0.21 -11.47
CA LYS A 13 1.58 0.41 -12.13
C LYS A 13 0.31 -0.12 -11.47
N LEU A 14 -0.57 0.77 -11.04
CA LEU A 14 -1.88 0.45 -10.47
C LEU A 14 -2.95 0.99 -11.40
N TYR A 15 -3.86 0.13 -11.84
CA TYR A 15 -5.00 0.53 -12.65
C TYR A 15 -6.18 0.77 -11.73
N CYS A 16 -6.76 1.96 -11.80
CA CYS A 16 -7.88 2.34 -10.96
C CYS A 16 -8.94 3.07 -11.80
N GLN A 17 -10.20 2.67 -11.65
CA GLN A 17 -11.36 3.38 -12.22
C GLN A 17 -11.94 4.39 -11.22
N ASP A 18 -11.80 4.10 -9.93
CA ASP A 18 -12.35 4.91 -8.84
C ASP A 18 -11.32 5.95 -8.36
N GLU A 19 -11.56 7.22 -8.69
CA GLU A 19 -10.72 8.34 -8.28
C GLU A 19 -10.77 8.58 -6.75
N ASP A 20 -11.86 8.25 -6.07
CA ASP A 20 -11.97 8.36 -4.61
C ASP A 20 -11.12 7.30 -3.91
N LEU A 21 -11.07 6.09 -4.47
CA LEU A 21 -10.15 5.05 -4.01
C LEU A 21 -8.70 5.50 -4.20
N ARG A 22 -8.36 6.03 -5.38
CA ARG A 22 -7.02 6.57 -5.65
C ARG A 22 -6.64 7.65 -4.63
N ARG A 23 -7.54 8.60 -4.36
CA ARG A 23 -7.31 9.68 -3.37
C ARG A 23 -7.07 9.13 -1.96
N ARG A 24 -7.83 8.12 -1.53
CA ARG A 24 -7.62 7.47 -0.22
C ARG A 24 -6.27 6.78 -0.14
N HIS A 25 -5.84 6.10 -1.19
CA HIS A 25 -4.50 5.48 -1.21
C HIS A 25 -3.38 6.51 -1.14
N GLU A 26 -3.52 7.62 -1.85
CA GLU A 26 -2.56 8.72 -1.82
C GLU A 26 -2.47 9.33 -0.40
N GLU A 27 -3.62 9.57 0.23
CA GLU A 27 -3.68 10.06 1.60
C GLU A 27 -3.07 9.07 2.61
N ASN A 28 -3.39 7.78 2.50
CA ASN A 28 -2.79 6.74 3.33
C ASN A 28 -1.27 6.65 3.16
N ALA A 29 -0.78 6.77 1.92
CA ALA A 29 0.65 6.79 1.63
C ALA A 29 1.33 8.02 2.26
N ARG A 30 0.69 9.19 2.18
CA ARG A 30 1.17 10.42 2.82
C ARG A 30 1.23 10.27 4.34
N GLN A 31 0.19 9.71 4.96
CA GLN A 31 0.16 9.43 6.39
C GLN A 31 1.26 8.45 6.79
N LEU A 32 1.47 7.37 6.04
CA LEU A 32 2.56 6.42 6.30
C LEU A 32 3.93 7.11 6.33
N LEU A 33 4.19 7.99 5.36
CA LEU A 33 5.45 8.74 5.26
C LEU A 33 5.59 9.74 6.42
N ALA A 34 4.54 10.48 6.73
CA ALA A 34 4.53 11.44 7.84
C ALA A 34 4.73 10.75 9.20
N THR A 35 4.03 9.65 9.45
CA THR A 35 4.15 8.83 10.67
C THR A 35 5.56 8.29 10.85
N ALA A 36 6.24 7.93 9.75
CA ALA A 36 7.63 7.48 9.81
C ALA A 36 8.63 8.61 10.09
N GLN A 37 8.32 9.87 9.76
CA GLN A 37 9.14 11.04 10.08
C GLN A 37 8.82 11.62 11.48
N SER A 38 7.78 11.14 12.15
CA SER A 38 7.40 11.65 13.48
C SER A 38 8.57 11.54 14.48
N PRO A 39 8.83 12.58 15.30
CA PRO A 39 9.84 12.52 16.35
C PRO A 39 9.50 11.50 17.44
N SER A 40 8.23 11.12 17.59
CA SER A 40 7.76 10.08 18.54
C SER A 40 7.98 8.64 18.05
N CYS A 41 8.75 8.45 16.98
CA CYS A 41 8.80 7.18 16.29
C CYS A 41 9.29 5.99 17.14
N GLU A 42 10.06 6.24 18.19
CA GLU A 42 10.60 5.15 19.03
C GLU A 42 9.62 4.66 20.11
N THR A 43 8.53 5.40 20.36
CA THR A 43 7.55 5.07 21.40
C THR A 43 6.19 4.64 20.85
N ASP A 44 5.88 5.01 19.60
CA ASP A 44 4.63 4.63 18.94
C ASP A 44 4.83 3.42 18.02
N THR A 45 4.12 2.32 18.32
CA THR A 45 4.11 1.10 17.52
C THR A 45 3.82 1.38 16.04
N SER A 46 2.90 2.30 15.74
CA SER A 46 2.51 2.64 14.37
C SER A 46 3.68 3.27 13.60
N ALA A 47 4.42 4.16 14.26
CA ALA A 47 5.60 4.79 13.71
C ALA A 47 6.76 3.82 13.52
N ILE A 48 6.97 2.88 14.45
CA ILE A 48 7.94 1.79 14.30
C ILE A 48 7.60 0.95 13.06
N LEU A 49 6.34 0.55 12.90
CA LEU A 49 5.89 -0.23 11.75
C LEU A 49 6.05 0.53 10.43
N ALA A 50 5.70 1.81 10.41
CA ALA A 50 5.88 2.67 9.25
C ALA A 50 7.36 2.76 8.83
N LYS A 51 8.27 3.05 9.78
CA LYS A 51 9.72 3.06 9.50
C LYS A 51 10.21 1.70 9.00
N LYS A 52 9.78 0.60 9.62
CA LYS A 52 10.15 -0.75 9.17
C LYS A 52 9.69 -1.00 7.72
N ALA A 53 8.44 -0.69 7.39
CA ALA A 53 7.90 -0.87 6.04
C ALA A 53 8.72 -0.10 5.00
N LEU A 54 9.09 1.15 5.29
CA LEU A 54 9.87 2.00 4.40
C LEU A 54 11.34 1.55 4.30
N ARG A 55 11.90 1.00 5.38
CA ARG A 55 13.24 0.41 5.39
C ARG A 55 13.32 -0.84 4.51
N TYR A 56 12.34 -1.75 4.60
CA TYR A 56 12.28 -2.92 3.73
C TYR A 56 12.14 -2.56 2.25
N ARG A 57 11.47 -1.45 1.95
CA ARG A 57 11.36 -0.92 0.58
C ARG A 57 12.55 -0.06 0.13
N LYS A 58 13.57 0.15 0.97
CA LYS A 58 14.72 1.04 0.72
C LYS A 58 14.28 2.46 0.32
N VAL A 59 13.20 2.94 0.93
CA VAL A 59 12.66 4.29 0.72
C VAL A 59 13.11 5.24 1.82
N LEU A 60 13.37 4.72 3.02
CA LEU A 60 13.72 5.53 4.19
C LEU A 60 14.94 6.43 3.95
N ASP A 61 15.99 5.90 3.30
CA ASP A 61 17.21 6.67 2.98
C ASP A 61 16.94 7.82 2.01
N ARG A 62 15.92 7.69 1.15
CA ARG A 62 15.50 8.73 0.20
C ARG A 62 14.60 9.79 0.83
N MET A 63 14.07 9.52 2.02
CA MET A 63 13.23 10.47 2.75
C MET A 63 14.06 11.47 3.54
N ASP A 64 15.35 11.22 3.74
CA ASP A 64 16.23 12.16 4.41
C ASP A 64 16.33 13.47 3.62
N GLY A 65 16.05 14.59 4.28
CA GLY A 65 15.98 15.91 3.64
C GLY A 65 14.76 16.16 2.73
N VAL A 66 13.79 15.26 2.66
CA VAL A 66 12.55 15.44 1.89
C VAL A 66 11.38 15.78 2.81
N ASP A 67 10.77 16.95 2.59
CA ASP A 67 9.52 17.33 3.27
C ASP A 67 8.33 16.61 2.64
N VAL A 68 7.97 15.47 3.24
CA VAL A 68 6.80 14.66 2.84
C VAL A 68 5.47 15.24 3.33
N THR A 69 5.50 16.28 4.15
CA THR A 69 4.30 16.92 4.70
C THR A 69 3.75 18.03 3.81
N SER A 70 4.53 18.46 2.82
CA SER A 70 4.12 19.45 1.83
C SER A 70 2.86 19.01 1.08
N PRO A 71 1.86 19.90 0.90
CA PRO A 71 0.64 19.59 0.18
C PRO A 71 0.85 19.34 -1.32
N GLN A 72 2.01 19.71 -1.86
CA GLN A 72 2.37 19.47 -3.27
C GLN A 72 3.19 18.17 -3.45
N PHE A 73 3.43 17.43 -2.35
CA PHE A 73 4.24 16.23 -2.39
C PHE A 73 3.43 15.02 -2.88
N ASP A 74 3.85 14.44 -3.99
CA ASP A 74 3.25 13.23 -4.55
C ASP A 74 3.82 11.96 -3.88
N ALA A 75 3.14 11.51 -2.83
CA ALA A 75 3.51 10.32 -2.07
C ALA A 75 3.50 9.04 -2.91
N SER A 76 2.57 8.92 -3.87
CA SER A 76 2.46 7.75 -4.74
C SER A 76 3.69 7.63 -5.63
N LYS A 77 4.03 8.71 -6.34
CA LYS A 77 5.20 8.76 -7.22
C LYS A 77 6.50 8.58 -6.44
N PHE A 78 6.60 9.15 -5.24
CA PHE A 78 7.76 8.95 -4.38
C PHE A 78 7.98 7.47 -4.03
N LEU A 79 6.90 6.74 -3.74
CA LEU A 79 6.90 5.29 -3.51
C LEU A 79 7.05 4.45 -4.79
N GLY A 80 7.16 5.09 -5.96
CA GLY A 80 7.30 4.42 -7.25
C GLY A 80 5.97 3.89 -7.81
N VAL A 81 4.84 4.36 -7.30
CA VAL A 81 3.50 4.01 -7.79
C VAL A 81 3.12 4.94 -8.94
N HIS A 82 2.73 4.34 -10.06
CA HIS A 82 2.15 5.01 -11.20
C HIS A 82 0.69 4.60 -11.32
N TRP A 83 -0.21 5.57 -11.17
CA TRP A 83 -1.63 5.35 -11.40
C TRP A 83 -1.91 5.40 -12.91
N CYS A 84 -2.58 4.36 -13.40
CA CYS A 84 -3.07 4.26 -14.76
C CYS A 84 -4.60 4.30 -14.70
N LYS A 85 -5.22 5.07 -15.59
CA LYS A 85 -6.64 4.91 -15.85
C LYS A 85 -6.82 3.56 -16.52
N ARG A 86 -7.83 2.79 -16.10
CA ARG A 86 -8.21 1.61 -16.85
C ARG A 86 -8.98 2.13 -18.06
N ASP A 87 -8.40 2.02 -19.24
CA ASP A 87 -9.15 2.24 -20.47
C ASP A 87 -10.26 1.18 -20.50
N GLU A 88 -11.51 1.62 -20.62
CA GLU A 88 -12.68 0.73 -20.64
C GLU A 88 -12.64 -0.26 -21.82
N ASP A 89 -11.77 -0.01 -22.80
CA ASP A 89 -11.66 -0.75 -24.06
C ASP A 89 -10.74 -1.98 -24.03
N ASN A 90 -10.12 -2.30 -22.88
CA ASN A 90 -9.33 -3.53 -22.74
C ASN A 90 -9.84 -4.41 -21.59
N ALA A 91 -11.17 -4.50 -21.47
CA ALA A 91 -11.82 -5.60 -20.79
C ALA A 91 -11.59 -6.88 -21.61
N CYS A 92 -10.51 -7.61 -21.29
CA CYS A 92 -10.36 -8.98 -21.72
C CYS A 92 -11.54 -9.79 -21.16
N VAL A 93 -12.37 -10.25 -22.10
CA VAL A 93 -13.37 -11.29 -21.97
C VAL A 93 -12.83 -12.41 -21.08
N ASN A 94 -13.46 -12.61 -19.93
CA ASN A 94 -13.52 -13.93 -19.29
C ASN A 94 -15.02 -14.19 -19.10
N GLU A 95 -15.63 -14.75 -20.13
CA GLU A 95 -16.82 -15.57 -19.95
C GLU A 95 -16.33 -16.87 -19.31
N ASP A 96 -16.71 -17.10 -18.05
CA ASP A 96 -16.99 -18.43 -17.54
C ASP A 96 -17.87 -18.25 -16.29
N GLU A 97 -19.17 -18.30 -16.57
CA GLU A 97 -20.25 -18.57 -15.66
C GLU A 97 -19.99 -19.88 -14.89
N ALA A 98 -20.05 -19.83 -13.56
CA ALA A 98 -20.55 -20.94 -12.76
C ALA A 98 -20.95 -20.42 -11.38
N GLU A 99 -22.23 -20.09 -11.25
CA GLU A 99 -22.95 -20.08 -9.99
C GLU A 99 -22.75 -21.43 -9.28
N THR A 100 -22.44 -21.41 -7.98
CA THR A 100 -23.06 -22.35 -7.03
C THR A 100 -23.00 -21.70 -5.65
N GLU A 101 -24.15 -21.17 -5.24
CA GLU A 101 -24.47 -20.93 -3.84
C GLU A 101 -24.38 -22.25 -3.09
N GLN A 102 -23.62 -22.29 -1.99
CA GLN A 102 -23.87 -23.28 -0.95
C GLN A 102 -23.59 -22.66 0.42
N SER A 103 -24.69 -22.26 1.05
CA SER A 103 -24.81 -22.01 2.48
C SER A 103 -24.22 -23.18 3.26
N THR A 104 -23.31 -22.87 4.18
CA THR A 104 -23.06 -23.74 5.34
C THR A 104 -23.39 -22.91 6.58
N GLU A 105 -24.57 -23.19 7.13
CA GLU A 105 -24.89 -22.93 8.53
C GLU A 105 -23.78 -23.53 9.39
N VAL A 106 -23.14 -22.71 10.22
CA VAL A 106 -22.30 -23.22 11.30
C VAL A 106 -23.11 -23.03 12.57
N ASP A 107 -23.74 -24.12 13.01
CA ASP A 107 -24.28 -24.28 14.35
C ASP A 107 -23.20 -23.89 15.37
N MET A 108 -23.43 -22.80 16.09
CA MET A 108 -22.69 -22.52 17.32
C MET A 108 -23.33 -23.32 18.45
N ASP A 109 -22.84 -24.54 18.69
CA ASP A 109 -23.00 -25.16 20.00
C ASP A 109 -21.80 -24.86 20.89
N GLN A 110 -22.14 -24.31 22.05
CA GLN A 110 -21.26 -23.82 23.10
C GLN A 110 -20.61 -24.98 23.86
N ASP A 111 -19.30 -24.94 24.02
CA ASP A 111 -18.64 -25.64 25.12
C ASP A 111 -17.46 -24.79 25.65
N PHE A 112 -17.81 -23.73 26.38
CA PHE A 112 -16.84 -23.01 27.21
C PHE A 112 -16.63 -23.81 28.51
N LYS A 113 -15.62 -24.67 28.52
CA LYS A 113 -15.17 -25.35 29.73
C LYS A 113 -14.32 -24.38 30.57
N VAL A 114 -14.92 -23.89 31.65
CA VAL A 114 -14.26 -23.11 32.69
C VAL A 114 -13.14 -23.95 33.32
N LEU A 115 -11.94 -23.39 33.38
CA LEU A 115 -10.88 -23.79 34.32
C LEU A 115 -10.75 -22.71 35.38
#